data_AF-A0A5E7H917-F1
#
_entry.id   AF-A0A5E7H917-F1
#
_cell.length_a   1.000
_cell.length_b   1.000
_cell.length_c   1.000
_cell.angle_alpha   90.00
_cell.angle_beta   90.00
_cell.angle_gamma   90.00
#
_symmetry.space_group_name_H-M   'P 1'
#
loop_
_entity.id
_entity.type
_entity.pdbx_description
1 polymer ?
#
loop_
_entity_poly.entity_id
_entity_poly.type
_entity_poly.pdbx_seq_one_letter_code
_entity_poly.pdbx_strand_id
1 'polypeptide(L)'
;MNMPEEMSATPGFTALMAKLQPLIDGGRLENIVDMLSLVSDIADLLDAAMVEKLAQLFETAAATTWAASNAVRMAKAETLALAEPPSLFALLKLFNEPDTRKGAAVVLRTLNVMGRQL
;
A
#
# COMPACT_ATOMS: atom_id res chain seq x y z
N MET A 1 26.05 32.18 42.11
CA MET A 1 26.41 31.55 40.84
C MET A 1 25.92 30.11 40.93
N ASN A 2 24.68 29.86 40.52
CA ASN A 2 24.11 28.51 40.57
C ASN A 2 24.62 27.75 39.35
N MET A 3 25.45 26.74 39.58
CA MET A 3 25.84 25.78 38.55
C MET A 3 24.60 24.97 38.15
N PRO A 4 24.37 24.73 36.85
CA PRO A 4 23.28 23.86 36.41
C PRO A 4 23.56 22.43 36.90
N GLU A 5 22.53 21.75 37.40
CA GLU A 5 22.61 20.33 37.74
C GLU A 5 23.10 19.56 36.51
N GLU A 6 24.31 19.00 36.58
CA GLU A 6 24.75 18.00 35.63
C GLU A 6 23.81 16.81 35.79
N MET A 7 22.92 16.60 34.82
CA MET A 7 22.18 15.36 34.69
C MET A 7 23.20 14.23 34.60
N SER A 8 23.49 13.55 35.71
CA SER A 8 24.36 12.38 35.70
C SER A 8 23.65 11.31 34.89
N ALA A 9 23.99 11.22 33.60
CA ALA A 9 23.39 10.31 32.66
C ALA A 9 23.51 8.88 33.19
N THR A 10 22.38 8.23 33.45
CA THR A 10 22.37 6.82 33.82
C THR A 10 23.00 6.01 32.67
N PRO A 11 23.66 4.87 32.94
CA PRO A 11 24.28 4.06 31.89
C PRO A 11 23.31 3.70 30.76
N GLY A 12 22.02 3.53 31.07
CA GLY A 12 20.96 3.30 30.08
C GLY A 12 20.65 4.51 29.21
N PHE A 13 20.66 5.73 29.76
CA PHE A 13 20.47 6.96 28.99
C PHE A 13 21.63 7.19 28.01
N THR A 14 22.87 6.96 28.46
CA THR A 14 24.06 7.05 27.61
C THR A 14 24.01 6.02 26.46
N ALA A 15 23.58 4.79 26.74
CA ALA A 15 23.43 3.75 25.72
C ALA A 15 22.32 4.07 24.69
N LEU A 16 21.20 4.65 25.13
CA LEU A 16 20.15 5.12 24.23
C LEU A 16 20.63 6.29 23.37
N MET A 17 21.35 7.25 23.97
CA MET A 17 21.87 8.40 23.24
C MET A 17 22.90 8.00 22.19
N ALA A 18 23.79 7.05 22.50
CA ALA A 18 24.72 6.50 21.51
C ALA A 18 24.00 5.91 20.27
N LYS A 19 22.77 5.40 20.43
CA LYS A 19 21.97 4.87 19.31
C LYS A 19 21.25 5.95 18.51
N LEU A 20 20.85 7.04 19.16
CA LEU A 20 20.17 8.16 18.52
C LEU A 20 21.15 9.16 17.88
N GLN A 21 22.40 9.20 18.35
CA GLN A 21 23.46 10.08 17.85
C GLN A 21 23.57 10.13 16.32
N PRO A 22 23.62 9.02 15.56
CA PRO A 22 23.69 9.09 14.10
C PRO A 22 22.43 9.70 13.43
N LEU A 23 21.26 9.61 14.08
CA LEU A 23 20.03 10.24 13.59
C LEU A 23 20.01 11.74 13.90
N ILE A 24 20.61 12.13 15.02
CA ILE A 24 20.75 13.53 15.46
C ILE A 24 21.78 14.24 14.60
N ASP A 25 22.99 13.68 14.47
CA ASP A 25 24.08 14.23 13.67
C ASP A 25 23.68 14.36 12.19
N GLY A 26 22.81 13.46 11.71
CA GLY A 26 22.25 13.50 10.37
C GLY A 26 21.02 14.40 10.19
N GLY A 27 20.52 15.07 11.24
CA GLY A 27 19.31 15.91 11.21
C GLY A 27 18.01 15.15 10.89
N ARG A 28 18.02 13.81 10.99
CA ARG A 28 16.89 12.94 10.62
C ARG A 28 15.97 12.63 11.79
N LEU A 29 16.43 12.87 13.02
CA LEU A 29 15.62 12.64 14.20
C LEU A 29 14.36 13.51 14.19
N GLU A 30 14.48 14.77 13.75
CA GLU A 30 13.35 15.70 13.61
C GLU A 30 12.26 15.13 12.69
N ASN A 31 12.64 14.63 11.51
CA ASN A 31 11.68 14.00 10.59
C ASN A 31 10.98 12.77 11.20
N ILE A 32 11.69 11.97 12.01
CA ILE A 32 11.09 10.81 12.68
C ILE A 32 10.08 11.29 13.73
N VAL A 33 10.45 12.33 14.50
CA VAL A 33 9.54 12.93 15.48
C VAL A 33 8.31 13.51 14.78
N ASP A 34 8.46 14.24 13.68
CA ASP A 34 7.35 14.78 12.89
C ASP A 34 6.45 13.67 12.34
N MET A 35 7.02 12.57 11.85
CA MET A 35 6.24 11.41 11.40
C MET A 35 5.48 10.76 12.55
N LEU A 36 6.09 10.63 13.73
CA LEU A 36 5.42 10.10 14.91
C LEU A 36 4.30 11.03 15.39
N SER A 37 4.50 12.35 15.32
CA SER A 37 3.46 13.34 15.61
C SER A 37 2.30 13.22 14.63
N LEU A 38 2.55 13.13 13.34
CA LEU A 38 1.50 12.92 12.34
C LEU A 38 0.73 11.61 12.57
N VAL A 39 1.44 10.53 12.91
CA VAL A 39 0.80 9.25 13.26
C VAL A 39 -0.05 9.37 14.53
N SER A 40 0.41 10.13 15.52
CA SER A 40 -0.35 10.42 16.74
C SER A 40 -1.61 11.21 16.41
N ASP A 41 -1.52 12.26 15.60
CA ASP A 41 -2.67 13.07 15.18
C ASP A 41 -3.70 12.22 14.42
N ILE A 42 -3.24 11.28 13.59
CA ILE A 42 -4.10 10.31 12.92
C ILE A 42 -4.75 9.38 13.95
N ALA A 43 -3.98 8.84 14.91
CA ALA A 43 -4.52 7.96 15.94
C ALA A 43 -5.59 8.65 16.81
N ASP A 44 -5.38 9.93 17.14
CA ASP A 44 -6.34 10.74 17.91
C ASP A 44 -7.63 11.04 17.12
N LEU A 45 -7.53 11.13 15.78
CA LEU A 45 -8.69 11.30 14.90
C LEU A 45 -9.49 10.00 14.70
N LEU A 46 -8.85 8.84 14.86
CA LEU A 46 -9.46 7.53 14.62
C LEU A 46 -10.15 6.99 15.87
N ASP A 47 -11.48 6.93 15.84
CA ASP A 47 -12.26 6.15 16.78
C ASP A 47 -12.27 4.65 16.42
N ALA A 48 -12.76 3.82 17.33
CA ALA A 48 -12.80 2.37 17.15
C ALA A 48 -13.60 1.94 15.90
N ALA A 49 -14.65 2.68 15.53
CA ALA A 49 -15.48 2.37 14.37
C ALA A 49 -14.76 2.70 13.06
N MET A 50 -13.98 3.78 13.03
CA MET A 50 -13.15 4.16 11.89
C MET A 50 -11.98 3.21 11.70
N VAL A 51 -11.34 2.74 12.77
CA VAL A 51 -10.29 1.70 12.68
C VAL A 51 -10.82 0.44 12.02
N GLU A 52 -11.98 -0.05 12.46
CA GLU A 52 -12.62 -1.25 11.89
C GLU A 52 -12.95 -1.05 10.40
N LYS A 53 -13.51 0.11 10.03
CA LYS A 53 -13.78 0.43 8.61
C LYS A 53 -12.51 0.48 7.77
N LEU A 54 -11.45 1.11 8.27
CA LEU A 54 -10.18 1.17 7.56
C LEU A 54 -9.58 -0.23 7.39
N ALA A 55 -9.66 -1.08 8.42
CA ALA A 55 -9.22 -2.47 8.31
C ALA A 55 -9.98 -3.23 7.22
N GLN A 56 -11.31 -3.10 7.17
CA GLN A 56 -12.15 -3.74 6.14
C GLN A 56 -11.86 -3.18 4.74
N LEU A 57 -11.61 -1.88 4.61
CA LEU A 57 -11.22 -1.25 3.35
C LEU A 57 -9.85 -1.75 2.89
N PHE A 58 -8.88 -1.84 3.79
CA PHE A 58 -7.56 -2.39 3.49
C PHE A 58 -7.64 -3.86 3.08
N GLU A 59 -8.43 -4.67 3.78
CA GLU A 59 -8.65 -6.08 3.43
C GLU A 59 -9.26 -6.21 2.04
N THR A 60 -10.30 -5.43 1.75
CA THR A 60 -10.97 -5.43 0.45
C THR A 60 -10.02 -4.98 -0.67
N ALA A 61 -9.24 -3.92 -0.43
CA ALA A 61 -8.28 -3.40 -1.39
C ALA A 61 -7.14 -4.40 -1.64
N ALA A 62 -6.59 -5.00 -0.58
CA ALA A 62 -5.55 -6.02 -0.66
C ALA A 62 -6.06 -7.26 -1.41
N ALA A 63 -7.25 -7.76 -1.08
CA ALA A 63 -7.87 -8.90 -1.74
C ALA A 63 -8.11 -8.64 -3.24
N THR A 64 -8.65 -7.45 -3.58
CA THR A 64 -8.89 -7.05 -4.98
C THR A 64 -7.58 -6.94 -5.75
N THR A 65 -6.56 -6.30 -5.14
CA THR A 65 -5.24 -6.14 -5.74
C THR A 65 -4.55 -7.49 -5.94
N TRP A 66 -4.68 -8.40 -4.97
CA TRP A 66 -4.15 -9.75 -5.05
C TRP A 66 -4.79 -10.56 -6.18
N ALA A 67 -6.12 -10.53 -6.26
CA ALA A 67 -6.87 -11.22 -7.31
C ALA A 67 -6.49 -10.71 -8.71
N ALA A 68 -6.40 -9.39 -8.89
CA ALA A 68 -5.96 -8.78 -10.14
C ALA A 68 -4.52 -9.17 -10.50
N SER A 69 -3.59 -9.10 -9.53
CA SER A 69 -2.19 -9.48 -9.74
C SER A 69 -2.04 -10.95 -10.11
N ASN A 70 -2.82 -11.82 -9.48
CA ASN A 70 -2.80 -13.24 -9.77
C ASN A 70 -3.37 -13.55 -11.16
N ALA A 71 -4.44 -12.86 -11.59
CA ALA A 71 -4.98 -12.97 -12.94
C ALA A 71 -3.95 -12.55 -14.00
N VAL A 72 -3.25 -11.44 -13.79
CA VAL A 72 -2.16 -10.99 -14.67
C VAL A 72 -1.02 -12.02 -14.72
N ARG A 73 -0.62 -12.54 -13.57
CA ARG A 73 0.43 -13.57 -13.46
C ARG A 73 0.05 -14.82 -14.25
N MET A 74 -1.19 -15.27 -14.15
CA MET A 74 -1.69 -16.44 -14.85
C MET A 74 -1.77 -16.20 -16.36
N ALA A 75 -2.36 -15.08 -16.80
CA ALA A 75 -2.43 -14.71 -18.21
C ALA A 75 -1.03 -14.61 -18.85
N LYS A 76 -0.05 -14.05 -18.12
CA LYS A 76 1.35 -14.00 -18.56
C LYS A 76 1.95 -15.40 -18.70
N ALA A 77 1.71 -16.28 -17.72
CA ALA A 77 2.22 -17.65 -17.77
C ALA A 77 1.63 -18.43 -18.96
N GLU A 78 0.32 -18.31 -19.20
CA GLU A 78 -0.35 -18.92 -20.37
C GLU A 78 0.20 -18.37 -21.68
N THR A 79 0.41 -17.06 -21.77
CA THR A 79 0.96 -16.42 -22.98
C THR A 79 2.40 -16.87 -23.25
N LEU A 80 3.23 -16.99 -22.20
CA LEU A 80 4.62 -17.46 -22.34
C LEU A 80 4.72 -18.96 -22.63
N ALA A 81 3.70 -19.74 -22.31
CA ALA A 81 3.65 -21.17 -22.65
C ALA A 81 3.31 -21.42 -24.13
N LEU A 82 2.85 -20.40 -24.87
CA LEU A 82 2.63 -20.51 -26.31
C LEU A 82 3.97 -20.68 -27.04
N ALA A 83 4.06 -21.67 -27.92
CA ALA A 83 5.27 -21.95 -28.69
C ALA A 83 5.65 -20.81 -29.65
N GLU A 84 4.66 -20.06 -30.13
CA GLU A 84 4.83 -18.90 -30.99
C GLU A 84 3.98 -17.73 -30.47
N PRO A 85 4.41 -16.47 -30.69
CA PRO A 85 3.63 -15.31 -30.29
C PRO A 85 2.26 -15.28 -31.00
N PRO A 86 1.18 -14.86 -30.32
CA PRO A 86 -0.15 -14.83 -30.90
C PRO A 86 -0.24 -13.87 -32.09
N SER A 87 -0.82 -14.34 -33.18
CA SER A 87 -1.09 -13.51 -34.36
C SER A 87 -2.21 -12.50 -34.10
N LEU A 88 -2.32 -11.45 -34.92
CA LEU A 88 -3.40 -10.46 -34.82
C LEU A 88 -4.80 -11.10 -34.87
N PHE A 89 -4.97 -12.15 -35.68
CA PHE A 89 -6.23 -12.89 -35.76
C PHE A 89 -6.50 -13.72 -34.50
N ALA A 90 -5.45 -14.30 -33.89
CA ALA A 90 -5.59 -15.02 -32.62
C ALA A 90 -6.02 -14.07 -31.48
N LEU A 91 -5.49 -12.84 -31.45
CA LEU A 91 -5.91 -11.82 -30.48
C LEU A 91 -7.38 -11.43 -30.66
N LEU A 92 -7.85 -11.27 -31.90
CA LEU A 92 -9.26 -10.99 -32.18
C LEU A 92 -10.17 -12.17 -31.79
N LYS A 93 -9.70 -13.41 -31.98
CA LYS A 93 -10.43 -14.61 -31.53
C LYS A 93 -10.64 -14.64 -30.03
N LEU A 94 -9.74 -14.06 -29.23
CA LEU A 94 -9.87 -14.02 -27.77
C LEU A 94 -11.17 -13.33 -27.32
N PHE A 95 -11.73 -12.41 -28.11
CA PHE A 95 -13.03 -11.79 -27.82
C PHE A 95 -14.23 -12.72 -28.05
N ASN A 96 -14.05 -13.85 -28.73
CA ASN A 96 -15.08 -14.88 -28.84
C ASN A 96 -15.09 -15.82 -27.62
N GLU A 97 -13.99 -15.92 -26.86
CA GLU A 97 -13.96 -16.69 -25.63
C GLU A 97 -15.04 -16.20 -24.65
N PRO A 98 -15.85 -17.10 -24.07
CA PRO A 98 -16.90 -16.74 -23.12
C PRO A 98 -16.37 -15.92 -21.93
N ASP A 99 -15.21 -16.29 -21.39
CA ASP A 99 -14.67 -15.65 -20.18
C ASP A 99 -14.04 -14.28 -20.47
N THR A 100 -13.41 -14.10 -21.64
CA THR A 100 -12.97 -12.77 -22.11
C THR A 100 -14.16 -11.82 -22.27
N ARG A 101 -15.29 -12.30 -22.80
CA ARG A 101 -16.51 -11.49 -22.92
C ARG A 101 -17.11 -11.13 -21.57
N LYS A 102 -17.11 -12.05 -20.61
CA LYS A 102 -17.53 -11.74 -19.23
C LYS A 102 -16.62 -10.67 -18.62
N GLY A 103 -15.30 -10.80 -18.77
CA GLY A 103 -14.33 -9.82 -18.31
C GLY A 103 -14.55 -8.42 -18.92
N ALA A 104 -14.70 -8.35 -20.24
CA ALA A 104 -15.03 -7.11 -20.95
C ALA A 104 -16.35 -6.51 -20.47
N ALA A 105 -17.39 -7.34 -20.27
CA ALA A 105 -18.67 -6.89 -19.75
C ALA A 105 -18.57 -6.31 -18.33
N VAL A 106 -17.72 -6.86 -17.46
CA VAL A 106 -17.47 -6.29 -16.12
C VAL A 106 -16.89 -4.89 -16.24
N VAL A 107 -15.84 -4.70 -17.05
CA VAL A 107 -15.22 -3.38 -17.26
C VAL A 107 -16.25 -2.36 -17.77
N LEU A 108 -17.00 -2.72 -18.82
CA LEU A 108 -18.01 -1.85 -19.42
C LEU A 108 -19.15 -1.51 -18.44
N ARG A 109 -19.59 -2.48 -17.63
CA ARG A 109 -20.62 -2.25 -16.61
C ARG A 109 -20.11 -1.35 -15.49
N THR A 110 -18.86 -1.50 -15.06
CA THR A 110 -18.26 -0.59 -14.07
C THR A 110 -18.24 0.84 -14.59
N LEU A 111 -17.80 1.05 -15.84
CA LEU A 111 -17.84 2.37 -16.48
C LEU A 111 -19.26 2.93 -16.57
N ASN A 112 -20.25 2.09 -16.89
CA ASN A 112 -21.65 2.50 -16.92
C ASN A 112 -22.17 2.94 -15.54
N VAL A 113 -21.81 2.23 -14.47
CA VAL A 113 -22.18 2.59 -13.10
C VAL A 113 -21.52 3.90 -12.69
N MET A 114 -20.23 4.09 -12.96
CA MET A 114 -19.52 5.34 -12.68
C MET A 114 -20.15 6.52 -13.43
N GLY A 115 -20.43 6.35 -14.72
CA GLY A 115 -21.09 7.37 -15.54
C GLY A 115 -22.51 7.73 -15.10
N ARG A 116 -23.21 6.84 -14.39
CA ARG A 116 -24.53 7.12 -13.80
C ARG A 116 -24.45 7.91 -12.49
N GLN A 117 -23.29 7.89 -11.83
CA GLN A 117 -23.06 8.59 -10.57
C GLN A 117 -22.43 9.97 -10.74
N LEU A 118 -21.94 10.29 -11.95
CA LEU A 118 -21.51 11.63 -12.37
C LEU A 118 -22.72 12.48 -12.76
#